data_AF-A0A2W6ITG5-F1
#
_entry.id   AF-A0A2W6ITG5-F1
#
_cell.length_a   1.000
_cell.length_b   1.000
_cell.length_c   1.000
_cell.angle_alpha   90.00
_cell.angle_beta   90.00
_cell.angle_gamma   90.00
#
_symmetry.space_group_name_H-M   'P 1'
#
loop_
_entity.id
_entity.type
_entity.pdbx_description
1 polymer ?
#
loop_
_entity_poly.entity_id
_entity_poly.type
_entity_poly.pdbx_seq_one_letter_code
_entity_poly.pdbx_strand_id
1 'polypeptide(L)'
;MVTLEDYQVVENAYLDAIRRFCVAAGVDSLRIHSLERRESRDYHEGQPLDLDGIERVARDALRNVIWCKLVSETAEVHFGYDYYMYLVSSVDAESALAEADPLLNIQRYRSPYLREEEE
;
A
#
# COMPACT_ATOMS: atom_id res chain seq x y z
N MET A 1 -7.68 25.86 0.99
CA MET A 1 -6.26 25.57 0.72
C MET A 1 -5.84 24.59 1.80
N VAL A 2 -5.45 23.38 1.42
CA VAL A 2 -5.04 22.33 2.37
C VAL A 2 -3.68 22.76 2.95
N THR A 3 -3.52 22.71 4.27
CA THR A 3 -2.24 23.04 4.92
C THR A 3 -1.25 21.87 4.81
N LEU A 4 0.04 22.13 5.02
CA LEU A 4 1.03 21.04 5.07
C LEU A 4 0.72 20.03 6.19
N GLU A 5 0.17 20.51 7.30
CA GLU A 5 -0.26 19.69 8.43
C GLU A 5 -1.40 18.76 8.03
N ASP A 6 -2.41 19.28 7.31
CA ASP A 6 -3.51 18.46 6.79
C ASP A 6 -3.01 17.35 5.85
N TYR A 7 -2.02 17.63 5.00
CA TYR A 7 -1.41 16.62 4.13
C TYR A 7 -0.71 15.52 4.93
N GLN A 8 0.04 15.89 5.97
CA GLN A 8 0.72 14.92 6.83
C GLN A 8 -0.26 14.03 7.59
N VAL A 9 -1.39 14.57 8.05
CA VAL A 9 -2.43 13.78 8.71
C VAL A 9 -2.97 12.71 7.76
N VAL A 10 -3.30 13.09 6.52
CA VAL A 10 -3.79 12.13 5.51
C VAL A 10 -2.71 11.11 5.16
N GLU A 11 -1.47 11.54 4.88
CA GLU A 11 -0.35 10.63 4.60
C GLU A 11 -0.17 9.60 5.73
N ASN A 12 -0.18 10.03 6.98
CA ASN A 12 -0.05 9.13 8.12
C ASN A 12 -1.22 8.14 8.21
N ALA A 13 -2.45 8.55 7.88
CA ALA A 13 -3.59 7.65 7.83
C ALA A 13 -3.39 6.53 6.79
N TYR A 14 -2.85 6.83 5.60
CA TYR A 14 -2.52 5.81 4.60
C TYR A 14 -1.44 4.84 5.10
N LEU A 15 -0.36 5.36 5.68
CA LEU A 15 0.74 4.52 6.20
C LEU A 15 0.25 3.60 7.32
N ASP A 16 -0.59 4.14 8.21
CA ASP A 16 -1.22 3.42 9.31
C ASP A 16 -2.15 2.29 8.83
N ALA A 17 -2.91 2.53 7.76
CA ALA A 17 -3.74 1.52 7.10
C ALA A 17 -2.89 0.41 6.45
N ILE A 18 -1.79 0.75 5.77
CA ILE A 18 -0.86 -0.24 5.19
C ILE A 18 -0.28 -1.10 6.30
N ARG A 19 0.16 -0.50 7.41
CA ARG A 19 0.74 -1.24 8.54
C ARG A 19 -0.26 -2.22 9.16
N ARG A 20 -1.49 -1.77 9.43
CA ARG A 20 -2.59 -2.62 9.93
C ARG A 20 -2.85 -3.78 8.99
N PHE A 21 -2.94 -3.50 7.70
CA PHE A 21 -3.14 -4.49 6.67
C PHE A 21 -2.03 -5.54 6.65
N CYS A 22 -0.75 -5.14 6.64
CA CYS A 22 0.37 -6.07 6.65
C CYS A 22 0.36 -6.96 7.89
N VAL A 23 0.14 -6.39 9.08
CA VAL A 23 0.07 -7.16 10.33
C VAL A 23 -1.09 -8.16 10.31
N ALA A 24 -2.27 -7.75 9.88
CA ALA A 24 -3.46 -8.60 9.85
C ALA A 24 -3.37 -9.71 8.78
N ALA A 25 -2.74 -9.43 7.64
CA ALA A 25 -2.48 -10.40 6.60
C ALA A 25 -1.30 -11.35 6.91
N GLY A 26 -0.60 -11.16 8.04
CA GLY A 26 0.58 -11.95 8.42
C GLY A 26 1.76 -11.71 7.49
N VAL A 27 1.92 -10.49 6.98
CA VAL A 27 2.96 -10.10 6.03
C VAL A 27 4.08 -9.39 6.78
N ASP A 28 5.21 -10.08 6.93
CA ASP A 28 6.42 -9.53 7.55
C ASP A 28 7.31 -8.79 6.54
N SER A 29 7.16 -9.08 5.25
CA SER A 29 7.92 -8.43 4.19
C SER A 29 7.16 -8.36 2.85
N LEU A 30 7.43 -7.30 2.11
CA LEU A 30 6.98 -7.11 0.72
C LEU A 30 8.22 -6.85 -0.15
N ARG A 31 8.08 -7.04 -1.46
CA ARG A 31 9.10 -6.68 -2.44
C ARG A 31 8.62 -5.55 -3.34
N ILE A 32 9.54 -4.69 -3.74
CA ILE A 32 9.26 -3.67 -4.76
C ILE A 32 9.06 -4.36 -6.10
N HIS A 33 7.97 -4.01 -6.78
CA HIS A 33 7.68 -4.46 -8.13
C HIS A 33 7.26 -3.31 -9.06
N SER A 34 7.60 -3.40 -10.35
CA SER A 34 7.28 -2.38 -11.37
C SER A 34 7.73 -0.98 -10.96
N LEU A 35 8.97 -0.86 -10.50
CA LEU A 35 9.55 0.40 -10.02
C LEU A 35 9.77 1.39 -11.17
N GLU A 36 9.13 2.55 -11.10
CA GLU A 36 9.42 3.73 -11.89
C GLU A 36 10.06 4.80 -11.01
N ARG A 37 11.29 5.15 -11.35
CA ARG A 37 12.08 6.14 -10.63
C ARG A 37 11.91 7.50 -11.31
N ARG A 38 11.24 8.45 -10.65
CA ARG A 38 11.25 9.84 -11.09
C ARG A 38 12.49 10.57 -10.56
N GLU A 39 12.73 10.49 -9.25
CA GLU A 39 13.76 11.32 -8.62
C GLU A 39 14.75 10.55 -7.71
N SER A 40 14.39 9.37 -7.18
CA SER A 40 15.25 8.58 -6.27
C SER A 40 16.01 7.45 -6.95
N ARG A 41 17.24 7.18 -6.46
CA ARG A 41 18.07 6.01 -6.82
C ARG A 41 18.22 5.00 -5.69
N ASP A 42 17.51 5.20 -4.57
CA ASP A 42 17.71 4.45 -3.34
C ASP A 42 17.02 3.07 -3.34
N TYR A 43 16.10 2.87 -4.27
CA TYR A 43 15.27 1.66 -4.36
C TYR A 43 15.52 0.87 -5.64
N HIS A 44 15.54 -0.45 -5.58
CA HIS A 44 15.71 -1.29 -6.77
C HIS A 44 14.56 -2.30 -6.92
N GLU A 45 14.31 -2.73 -8.16
CA GLU A 45 13.31 -3.76 -8.46
C GLU A 45 13.62 -5.05 -7.70
N GLY A 46 12.61 -5.68 -7.11
CA GLY A 46 12.73 -6.90 -6.32
C GLY A 46 13.30 -6.70 -4.91
N GLN A 47 13.60 -5.45 -4.50
CA GLN A 47 14.13 -5.16 -3.18
C GLN A 47 13.16 -5.64 -2.08
N PRO A 48 13.61 -6.51 -1.15
CA PRO A 48 12.81 -6.88 0.01
C PRO A 48 12.76 -5.74 1.02
N LEU A 49 11.59 -5.54 1.61
CA LEU A 49 11.29 -4.51 2.59
C LEU A 49 10.62 -5.17 3.79
N ASP A 50 11.09 -4.84 4.99
CA ASP A 50 10.36 -5.04 6.23
C ASP A 50 9.25 -3.99 6.39
N LEU A 51 8.48 -4.04 7.48
CA LEU A 51 7.40 -3.11 7.75
C LEU A 51 7.85 -1.64 7.74
N ASP A 52 9.01 -1.32 8.31
CA ASP A 52 9.54 0.04 8.33
C ASP A 52 9.97 0.49 6.91
N GLY A 53 10.56 -0.41 6.14
CA GLY A 53 10.88 -0.19 4.73
C GLY A 53 9.65 0.01 3.85
N ILE A 54 8.58 -0.74 4.11
CA ILE A 54 7.27 -0.62 3.45
C ILE A 54 6.70 0.78 3.69
N GLU A 55 6.68 1.26 4.93
CA GLU A 55 6.19 2.60 5.27
C GLU A 55 7.02 3.68 4.56
N ARG A 56 8.34 3.53 4.50
CA ARG A 56 9.22 4.51 3.86
C ARG A 56 8.99 4.58 2.34
N VAL A 57 8.87 3.43 1.68
CA VAL A 57 8.58 3.36 0.25
C VAL A 57 7.16 3.85 -0.06
N ALA A 58 6.18 3.51 0.77
CA ALA A 58 4.81 4.00 0.63
C ALA A 58 4.74 5.53 0.75
N ARG A 59 5.49 6.13 1.68
CA ARG A 59 5.60 7.58 1.80
C ARG A 59 6.15 8.22 0.52
N ASP A 60 7.23 7.66 -0.02
CA ASP A 60 7.83 8.19 -1.25
C ASP A 60 6.90 8.01 -2.47
N ALA A 61 6.10 6.93 -2.51
CA ALA A 61 5.08 6.71 -3.52
C ALA A 61 3.93 7.74 -3.42
N LEU A 62 3.38 7.95 -2.22
CA LEU A 62 2.33 8.95 -1.96
C LEU A 62 2.76 10.39 -2.30
N ARG A 63 4.07 10.66 -2.16
CA ARG A 63 4.70 11.94 -2.53
C ARG A 63 5.12 12.04 -4.00
N ASN A 64 4.81 11.04 -4.83
CA ASN A 64 5.17 10.98 -6.25
C ASN A 64 6.70 10.99 -6.54
N VAL A 65 7.54 10.64 -5.56
CA VAL A 65 9.01 10.55 -5.73
C VAL A 65 9.38 9.32 -6.56
N ILE A 66 8.62 8.24 -6.36
CA ILE A 66 8.69 6.98 -7.10
C ILE A 66 7.28 6.46 -7.38
N TRP A 67 7.16 5.52 -8.30
CA TRP A 67 5.96 4.71 -8.47
C TRP A 67 6.36 3.24 -8.42
N CYS A 68 5.61 2.42 -7.71
CA CYS A 68 5.84 0.98 -7.65
C CYS A 68 4.59 0.26 -7.14
N LYS A 69 4.64 -1.06 -7.12
CA LYS A 69 3.79 -1.93 -6.32
C LYS A 69 4.62 -2.56 -5.23
N LEU A 70 4.01 -2.82 -4.09
CA LEU A 70 4.61 -3.66 -3.04
C LEU A 70 3.89 -4.99 -3.06
N VAL A 71 4.63 -6.08 -3.27
CA VAL A 71 4.02 -7.40 -3.51
C VAL A 71 4.70 -8.50 -2.69
N SER A 72 3.89 -9.47 -2.26
CA SER A 72 4.31 -10.78 -1.79
C SER A 72 3.44 -11.85 -2.47
N GLU A 73 3.59 -13.10 -2.04
CA GLU A 73 2.75 -14.20 -2.54
C GLU A 73 1.29 -14.08 -2.08
N THR A 74 1.03 -13.40 -0.97
CA THR A 74 -0.29 -13.34 -0.32
C THR A 74 -0.89 -11.95 -0.27
N ALA A 75 -0.11 -10.90 -0.53
CA ALA A 75 -0.56 -9.52 -0.41
C ALA A 75 0.08 -8.58 -1.42
N GLU A 76 -0.66 -7.55 -1.83
CA GLU A 76 -0.19 -6.49 -2.70
C GLU A 76 -0.73 -5.13 -2.26
N VAL A 77 0.10 -4.10 -2.37
CA VAL A 77 -0.25 -2.69 -2.17
C VAL A 77 0.05 -1.93 -3.47
N HIS A 78 -0.98 -1.32 -4.04
CA HIS A 78 -0.89 -0.59 -5.30
C HIS A 78 -1.25 0.88 -5.06
N PHE A 79 -0.44 1.77 -5.63
CA PHE A 79 -0.69 3.22 -5.60
C PHE A 79 -1.30 3.64 -6.94
N GLY A 80 -2.55 4.11 -6.88
CA GLY A 80 -3.28 4.63 -8.02
C GLY A 80 -3.10 6.14 -8.20
N TYR A 81 -3.74 6.67 -9.23
CA TYR A 81 -3.85 8.12 -9.42
C TYR A 81 -4.87 8.72 -8.43
N ASP A 82 -4.84 10.05 -8.27
CA ASP A 82 -5.84 10.79 -7.48
C ASP A 82 -6.03 10.28 -6.04
N TYR A 83 -4.94 9.89 -5.39
CA TYR A 83 -4.90 9.40 -4.00
C TYR A 83 -5.63 8.06 -3.76
N TYR A 84 -5.95 7.30 -4.81
CA TYR A 84 -6.44 5.94 -4.63
C TYR A 84 -5.30 4.98 -4.23
N MET A 85 -5.58 4.10 -3.28
CA MET A 85 -4.69 3.01 -2.88
C MET A 85 -5.50 1.72 -2.83
N TYR A 86 -4.90 0.63 -3.31
CA TYR A 86 -5.52 -0.69 -3.29
C TYR A 86 -4.71 -1.63 -2.42
N LEU A 87 -5.41 -2.32 -1.51
CA LEU A 87 -4.88 -3.38 -0.68
C LEU A 87 -5.51 -4.69 -1.14
N VAL A 88 -4.69 -5.62 -1.60
CA VAL A 88 -5.12 -6.91 -2.13
C VAL A 88 -4.49 -7.99 -1.25
N SER A 89 -5.27 -8.93 -0.74
CA SER A 89 -4.77 -10.03 0.07
C SER A 89 -5.58 -11.29 -0.17
N SER A 90 -4.93 -12.45 -0.08
CA SER A 90 -5.60 -13.76 -0.05
C SER A 90 -6.18 -14.10 1.33
N VAL A 91 -5.74 -13.39 2.37
CA VAL A 91 -6.24 -13.48 3.75
C VAL A 91 -7.18 -12.30 4.04
N ASP A 92 -8.25 -12.55 4.79
CA ASP A 92 -9.17 -11.50 5.21
C ASP A 92 -8.53 -10.59 6.27
N ALA A 93 -8.32 -9.33 5.91
CA ALA A 93 -7.76 -8.29 6.77
C ALA A 93 -8.81 -7.23 7.15
N GLU A 94 -10.10 -7.50 6.96
CA GLU A 94 -11.18 -6.54 7.20
C GLU A 94 -11.19 -5.98 8.61
N SER A 95 -11.11 -6.85 9.61
CA SER A 95 -11.23 -6.44 11.01
C SER A 95 -10.17 -5.40 11.38
N ALA A 96 -8.97 -5.52 10.83
CA ALA A 96 -7.90 -4.55 11.06
C ALA A 96 -8.11 -3.22 10.32
N LEU A 97 -8.77 -3.23 9.17
CA LEU A 97 -9.08 -2.00 8.42
C LEU A 97 -10.35 -1.30 8.91
N ALA A 98 -11.25 -2.00 9.59
CA ALA A 98 -12.43 -1.41 10.22
C ALA A 98 -12.08 -0.40 11.31
N GLU A 99 -10.89 -0.55 11.93
CA GLU A 99 -10.33 0.36 12.94
C GLU A 99 -9.29 1.34 12.36
N ALA A 100 -9.22 1.48 11.04
CA ALA A 100 -8.39 2.48 10.39
C ALA A 100 -8.96 3.90 10.58
N ASP A 101 -8.14 4.90 10.30
CA ASP A 101 -8.52 6.30 10.47
C ASP A 101 -9.78 6.66 9.64
N PRO A 102 -10.81 7.29 10.25
CA PRO A 102 -12.06 7.64 9.56
C PRO A 102 -11.89 8.68 8.44
N LEU A 103 -10.72 9.32 8.33
CA LEU A 103 -10.36 10.17 7.18
C LEU A 103 -10.26 9.38 5.88
N LEU A 104 -10.02 8.07 5.95
CA LEU A 104 -9.95 7.21 4.77
C LEU A 104 -11.31 6.63 4.44
N ASN A 105 -11.69 6.74 3.16
CA ASN A 105 -12.82 5.99 2.63
C ASN A 105 -12.36 4.62 2.15
N ILE A 106 -12.60 3.59 2.95
CA ILE A 106 -12.22 2.21 2.62
C ILE A 106 -13.45 1.49 2.05
N GLN A 107 -13.32 0.97 0.83
CA GLN A 107 -14.36 0.20 0.16
C GLN A 107 -13.83 -1.18 -0.22
N ARG A 108 -14.67 -2.20 -0.03
CA ARG A 108 -14.33 -3.60 -0.34
C ARG A 108 -14.82 -3.96 -1.72
N TYR A 109 -13.96 -4.63 -2.47
CA TYR A 109 -14.29 -5.17 -3.78
C TYR A 109 -13.67 -6.56 -3.94
N ARG A 110 -14.36 -7.42 -4.69
CA ARG A 110 -13.74 -8.63 -5.21
C ARG A 110 -12.81 -8.23 -6.35
N SER A 111 -11.54 -8.63 -6.27
CA SER A 111 -10.57 -8.25 -7.31
C SER A 111 -11.06 -8.76 -8.68
N PRO A 112 -11.16 -7.89 -9.70
CA PRO A 112 -11.57 -8.29 -11.04
C PRO A 112 -10.50 -9.14 -11.75
N TYR A 113 -9.31 -9.25 -11.15
CA TYR A 113 -8.19 -10.06 -11.62
C TYR A 113 -8.07 -11.40 -10.90
N LEU A 114 -9.03 -11.77 -10.04
CA LEU A 114 -9.17 -13.16 -9.63
C LEU A 114 -9.39 -13.94 -10.93
N ARG A 115 -8.39 -14.75 -11.31
CA ARG A 115 -8.59 -15.71 -12.39
C ARG A 115 -9.81 -16.54 -11.98
N GLU A 116 -10.85 -16.52 -12.79
CA GLU A 116 -11.80 -17.63 -12.74
C GLU A 116 -10.94 -18.85 -13.04
N GLU A 117 -10.72 -19.71 -12.05
CA GLU A 117 -10.23 -21.05 -12.35
C GLU A 117 -11.30 -21.64 -13.26
N GLU A 118 -11.02 -21.71 -14.57
CA GLU A 118 -11.78 -22.57 -15.47
C GLU A 118 -11.69 -23.99 -14.92
N GLU A 119 -12.86 -24.60 -14.75
CA GLU A 119 -13.18 -25.87 -14.07
C GLU A 119 -12.22 -27.05 -14.30
#